data_AF-A0A8T3XVJ3-F1
#
_entry.id   AF-A0A8T3XVJ3-F1
#
_cell.length_a   1.000
_cell.length_b   1.000
_cell.length_c   1.000
_cell.angle_alpha   90.00
_cell.angle_beta   90.00
_cell.angle_gamma   90.00
#
_symmetry.space_group_name_H-M   'P 1'
#
loop_
_entity.id
_entity.type
_entity.pdbx_description
1 polymer ?
#
loop_
_entity_poly.entity_id
_entity_poly.type
_entity_poly.pdbx_seq_one_letter_code
_entity_poly.pdbx_strand_id
1 'polypeptide(L)'
;MVVMARDIFENIIDTDIFGRKKSKKQIKREVLEENRMKGKTAENNYVVRAQLAGYEVERTGKGHDFRVRKRDLLTGRVIYSGVREIKSGNATLSKLQRKTKKKQSNYKIVREDNMIW
;
A
#
# COMPACT_ATOMS: atom_id res chain seq x y z
N MET A 1 -15.07 12.01 11.81
CA MET A 1 -15.99 13.14 11.59
C MET A 1 -15.16 14.26 10.97
N VAL A 2 -15.25 14.47 9.66
CA VAL A 2 -14.56 15.60 9.00
C VAL A 2 -15.56 16.76 9.02
N VAL A 3 -15.25 17.79 9.79
CA VAL A 3 -16.07 19.00 9.83
C VAL A 3 -15.65 19.83 8.61
N MET A 4 -16.45 19.75 7.55
CA MET A 4 -16.28 20.57 6.36
C MET A 4 -16.98 21.91 6.63
N ALA A 5 -16.21 22.98 6.82
CA ALA A 5 -16.76 24.34 6.91
C ALA A 5 -16.62 25.02 5.54
N ARG A 6 -17.53 25.94 5.20
CA ARG A 6 -17.43 26.75 3.97
C ARG A 6 -16.95 28.16 4.34
N ASP A 7 -16.08 28.75 3.53
CA ASP A 7 -15.72 30.17 3.70
C ASP A 7 -16.83 31.09 3.15
N ILE A 8 -16.63 32.41 3.31
CA ILE A 8 -17.56 33.46 2.84
C ILE A 8 -17.76 33.41 1.30
N PHE A 9 -16.90 32.69 0.58
CA PHE A 9 -16.95 32.48 -0.87
C PHE A 9 -17.35 31.03 -1.24
N GLU A 10 -17.97 30.29 -0.32
CA GLU A 10 -18.40 28.90 -0.45
C GLU A 10 -17.30 27.84 -0.69
N ASN A 11 -16.02 28.19 -0.55
CA ASN A 11 -14.95 27.20 -0.68
C ASN A 11 -14.94 26.26 0.52
N ILE A 12 -14.72 24.97 0.25
CA ILE A 12 -14.55 23.95 1.29
C ILE A 12 -13.25 24.22 2.06
N ILE A 13 -13.37 24.50 3.36
CA ILE A 13 -12.26 24.65 4.31
C ILE A 13 -12.16 23.39 5.15
N ASP A 14 -10.97 22.78 5.15
CA ASP A 14 -10.62 21.72 6.08
C ASP A 14 -10.40 22.31 7.47
N THR A 15 -11.26 21.93 8.42
CA THR A 15 -11.22 22.45 9.80
C THR A 15 -10.85 21.38 10.80
N ASP A 16 -10.20 21.80 11.88
CA ASP A 16 -9.91 20.92 13.01
C ASP A 16 -11.19 20.61 13.81
N ILE A 17 -11.04 19.72 14.81
CA ILE A 17 -12.13 19.33 15.73
C ILE A 17 -12.72 20.50 16.54
N PHE A 18 -12.11 21.68 16.52
CA PHE A 18 -12.58 22.89 17.17
C PHE A 18 -13.05 23.96 16.18
N GLY A 19 -13.23 23.61 14.90
CA GLY A 19 -13.71 24.51 13.85
C GLY A 19 -12.69 25.52 13.33
N ARG A 20 -11.40 25.38 13.69
CA ARG A 20 -10.35 26.28 13.21
C ARG A 20 -9.82 25.80 11.86
N LYS A 21 -9.52 26.73 10.96
CA LYS A 21 -8.92 26.44 9.65
C LYS A 21 -7.57 25.73 9.82
N LYS A 22 -7.45 24.52 9.28
CA LYS A 22 -6.18 23.78 9.30
C LYS A 22 -5.13 24.49 8.47
N SER A 23 -3.89 24.47 8.94
CA SER A 23 -2.76 24.97 8.16
C SER A 23 -2.46 24.03 6.98
N LYS A 24 -1.91 24.56 5.87
CA LYS A 24 -1.44 23.74 4.74
C LYS A 24 -0.48 22.63 5.16
N LYS A 25 0.35 22.89 6.18
CA LYS A 25 1.31 21.92 6.74
C LYS A 25 0.60 20.77 7.47
N GLN A 26 -0.47 21.07 8.20
CA GLN A 26 -1.28 20.07 8.90
C GLN A 26 -2.04 19.19 7.92
N ILE A 27 -2.72 19.79 6.93
CA ILE A 27 -3.42 19.05 5.87
C ILE A 27 -2.45 18.11 5.15
N LYS A 28 -1.26 18.60 4.77
CA LYS A 28 -0.23 17.78 4.14
C LYS A 28 0.20 16.60 5.01
N ARG A 29 0.35 16.81 6.32
CA ARG A 29 0.72 15.75 7.26
C ARG A 29 -0.37 14.69 7.35
N GLU A 30 -1.62 15.10 7.48
CA GLU A 30 -2.79 14.21 7.55
C GLU A 30 -2.91 13.37 6.26
N VAL A 31 -2.79 13.98 5.09
CA VAL A 31 -2.82 13.27 3.79
C VAL A 31 -1.66 12.27 3.68
N LEU A 32 -0.45 12.63 4.12
CA LEU A 32 0.70 11.71 4.11
C LEU A 32 0.49 10.53 5.07
N GLU A 33 -0.08 10.78 6.23
CA GLU A 33 -0.41 9.77 7.23
C GLU A 33 -1.49 8.82 6.72
N GLU A 34 -2.55 9.35 6.13
CA GLU A 34 -3.62 8.57 5.51
C GLU A 34 -3.08 7.68 4.38
N ASN A 35 -2.22 8.23 3.50
CA ASN A 35 -1.58 7.46 2.45
C ASN A 35 -0.69 6.34 3.00
N ARG A 36 0.05 6.61 4.09
CA ARG A 36 0.88 5.60 4.76
C ARG A 36 0.02 4.49 5.35
N MET A 37 -1.10 4.84 5.98
CA MET A 37 -2.05 3.87 6.53
C MET A 37 -2.67 3.02 5.44
N LYS A 38 -3.13 3.64 4.34
CA LYS A 38 -3.66 2.92 3.17
C LYS A 38 -2.66 1.92 2.61
N GLY A 39 -1.40 2.33 2.46
CA GLY A 39 -0.32 1.45 2.01
C GLY A 39 -0.08 0.27 2.96
N LYS A 40 -0.03 0.53 4.27
CA LYS A 40 0.15 -0.52 5.29
C LYS A 40 -1.01 -1.51 5.31
N THR A 41 -2.24 -1.04 5.20
CA THR A 41 -3.44 -1.91 5.14
C THR A 41 -3.41 -2.78 3.89
N ALA A 42 -3.05 -2.21 2.73
CA ALA A 42 -2.91 -2.96 1.49
C ALA A 42 -1.83 -4.06 1.59
N GLU A 43 -0.67 -3.75 2.18
CA GLU A 43 0.38 -4.75 2.45
C GLU A 43 -0.13 -5.88 3.36
N ASN A 44 -0.83 -5.54 4.45
CA ASN A 44 -1.36 -6.52 5.40
C ASN A 44 -2.40 -7.44 4.75
N ASN A 45 -3.35 -6.87 4.00
CA ASN A 45 -4.38 -7.62 3.29
C ASN A 45 -3.75 -8.62 2.30
N TYR A 46 -2.71 -8.17 1.59
CA TYR A 46 -1.96 -9.04 0.69
C TYR A 46 -1.30 -10.21 1.43
N VAL A 47 -0.62 -9.95 2.55
CA VAL A 47 0.06 -10.99 3.34
C VAL A 47 -0.94 -12.04 3.81
N VAL A 48 -2.06 -11.61 4.40
CA VAL A 48 -3.11 -12.53 4.87
C VAL A 48 -3.64 -13.39 3.72
N ARG A 49 -4.01 -12.77 2.60
CA ARG A 49 -4.53 -13.49 1.43
C ARG A 49 -3.51 -14.48 0.85
N ALA A 50 -2.25 -14.09 0.78
CA ALA A 50 -1.18 -14.96 0.28
C ALA A 50 -0.93 -16.16 1.22
N GLN A 51 -0.90 -15.92 2.53
CA GLN A 51 -0.76 -16.98 3.54
C GLN A 51 -1.93 -17.96 3.50
N LEU A 52 -3.17 -17.47 3.40
CA LEU A 52 -4.36 -18.32 3.25
C LEU A 52 -4.33 -19.15 1.96
N ALA A 53 -3.73 -18.64 0.88
CA ALA A 53 -3.51 -19.37 -0.36
C ALA A 53 -2.30 -20.34 -0.31
N GLY A 54 -1.69 -20.52 0.87
CA GLY A 54 -0.59 -21.44 1.10
C GLY A 54 0.78 -20.94 0.64
N TYR A 55 0.96 -19.61 0.52
CA TYR A 55 2.27 -19.01 0.25
C TYR A 55 2.99 -18.60 1.53
N GLU A 56 4.29 -18.88 1.57
CA GLU A 56 5.22 -18.26 2.51
C GLU A 56 5.54 -16.84 2.03
N VAL A 57 5.43 -15.85 2.91
CA VAL A 57 5.63 -14.43 2.57
C VAL A 57 6.77 -13.86 3.41
N GLU A 58 7.78 -13.30 2.76
CA GLU A 58 8.98 -12.72 3.39
C GLU A 58 9.12 -11.25 2.96
N ARG A 59 9.24 -10.31 3.91
CA ARG A 59 9.54 -8.90 3.60
C ARG A 59 11.01 -8.76 3.19
N THR A 60 11.29 -8.13 2.04
CA THR A 60 12.68 -8.01 1.54
C THR A 60 13.28 -6.62 1.67
N GLY A 61 12.44 -5.58 1.75
CA GLY A 61 12.85 -4.20 2.09
C GLY A 61 13.62 -3.43 1.01
N LYS A 62 14.00 -4.04 -0.13
CA LYS A 62 14.71 -3.37 -1.23
C LYS A 62 14.15 -3.71 -2.60
N GLY A 63 13.55 -2.71 -3.26
CA GLY A 63 13.12 -2.75 -4.66
C GLY A 63 11.87 -3.57 -4.95
N HIS A 64 11.38 -4.33 -3.98
CA HIS A 64 10.09 -5.00 -3.90
C HIS A 64 9.69 -5.10 -2.42
N ASP A 65 8.42 -5.31 -2.13
CA ASP A 65 7.92 -5.38 -0.76
C ASP A 65 8.08 -6.80 -0.20
N PHE A 66 7.70 -7.80 -0.99
CA PHE A 66 7.66 -9.19 -0.55
C PHE A 66 8.29 -10.16 -1.55
N ARG A 67 8.92 -11.21 -1.02
CA ARG A 67 9.19 -12.45 -1.72
C ARG A 67 8.17 -13.49 -1.27
N VAL A 68 7.52 -14.14 -2.22
CA VAL A 68 6.53 -15.18 -1.97
C VAL A 68 7.02 -16.51 -2.49
N ARG A 69 6.88 -17.56 -1.68
CA ARG A 69 7.24 -18.93 -2.05
C ARG A 69 6.06 -19.86 -1.82
N LYS A 70 5.90 -20.87 -2.67
CA LYS A 70 4.96 -21.99 -2.43
C LYS A 70 5.76 -23.27 -2.37
N ARG A 71 5.46 -24.11 -1.38
CA ARG A 71 6.06 -25.44 -1.25
C ARG A 71 5.07 -26.51 -1.65
N ASP A 72 5.61 -27.58 -2.20
CA ASP A 72 4.93 -28.86 -2.28
C ASP A 72 4.83 -29.45 -0.88
N LEU A 73 3.61 -29.81 -0.44
CA LEU A 73 3.36 -30.26 0.93
C LEU A 73 3.95 -31.65 1.23
N LEU A 74 4.16 -32.46 0.20
CA LEU A 74 4.66 -33.83 0.35
C LEU A 74 6.20 -33.85 0.43
N THR A 75 6.85 -33.05 -0.40
CA THR A 75 8.32 -33.04 -0.57
C THR A 75 9.01 -31.87 0.12
N GLY A 76 8.27 -30.85 0.56
CA GLY A 76 8.80 -29.61 1.15
C GLY A 76 9.55 -28.72 0.15
N ARG A 77 9.65 -29.12 -1.12
CA ARG A 77 10.39 -28.40 -2.17
C ARG A 77 9.64 -27.14 -2.59
N VAL A 78 10.39 -26.07 -2.85
CA VAL A 78 9.82 -24.82 -3.36
C VAL A 78 9.43 -25.02 -4.83
N ILE A 79 8.13 -25.03 -5.12
CA ILE A 79 7.57 -25.15 -6.47
C ILE A 79 7.31 -23.80 -7.13
N TYR A 80 7.25 -22.73 -6.33
CA TYR A 80 7.07 -21.37 -6.83
C TYR A 80 7.89 -20.38 -6.02
N SER A 81 8.54 -19.42 -6.68
CA SER A 81 9.21 -18.29 -6.05
C SER A 81 9.00 -17.02 -6.89
N GLY A 82 8.43 -15.99 -6.28
CA GLY A 82 8.09 -14.73 -6.93
C GLY A 82 8.41 -13.54 -6.06
N VAL A 83 8.58 -12.37 -6.70
CA VAL A 83 8.67 -11.10 -5.97
C VAL A 83 7.42 -10.27 -6.26
N ARG A 84 7.00 -9.51 -5.24
CA ARG A 84 5.71 -8.84 -5.20
C ARG A 84 5.88 -7.43 -4.69
N GLU A 85 5.29 -6.52 -5.44
CA GLU A 85 5.22 -5.11 -5.14
C GLU A 85 3.77 -4.73 -4.98
N ILE A 86 3.40 -4.22 -3.81
CA ILE A 86 2.04 -3.90 -3.44
C ILE A 86 1.83 -2.40 -3.63
N LYS A 87 0.74 -2.05 -4.32
CA LYS A 87 0.34 -0.65 -4.51
C LYS A 87 -1.13 -0.49 -4.20
N SER A 88 -1.45 0.51 -3.38
CA SER A 88 -2.81 0.95 -3.13
C SER A 88 -3.26 1.96 -4.18
N GLY A 89 -4.45 1.78 -4.75
CA GLY A 89 -5.04 2.68 -5.75
C GLY A 89 -4.12 2.97 -6.93
N ASN A 90 -4.00 4.24 -7.32
CA ASN A 90 -3.21 4.69 -8.48
C ASN A 90 -1.72 4.94 -8.20
N ALA A 91 -1.17 4.47 -7.06
CA ALA A 91 0.23 4.72 -6.70
C ALA A 91 1.21 4.20 -7.78
N THR A 92 2.16 5.03 -8.21
CA THR A 92 3.11 4.62 -9.26
C THR A 92 4.36 3.95 -8.66
N LEU A 93 5.08 3.20 -9.49
CA LEU A 93 6.36 2.62 -9.09
C LEU A 93 7.44 3.71 -8.96
N SER A 94 8.26 3.60 -7.92
CA SER A 94 9.48 4.39 -7.76
C SER A 94 10.52 4.01 -8.83
N LYS A 95 11.52 4.88 -9.02
CA LYS A 95 12.62 4.63 -9.98
C LYS A 95 13.34 3.30 -9.68
N LEU A 96 13.57 2.99 -8.39
CA LEU A 96 14.20 1.74 -7.96
C LEU A 96 13.34 0.53 -8.32
N GLN A 97 12.04 0.57 -8.01
CA GLN A 97 11.09 -0.51 -8.30
C GLN A 97 10.98 -0.77 -9.80
N ARG A 98 10.96 0.27 -10.63
CA ARG A 98 10.99 0.13 -12.09
C ARG A 98 12.27 -0.57 -12.57
N LYS A 99 13.42 -0.22 -12.02
CA LYS A 99 14.70 -0.90 -12.34
C LYS A 99 14.68 -2.36 -11.89
N THR A 100 14.17 -2.65 -10.69
CA THR A 100 14.04 -4.02 -10.17
C THR A 100 13.10 -4.86 -11.03
N LYS A 101 11.94 -4.31 -11.42
CA LYS A 101 11.00 -4.97 -12.33
C LYS A 101 11.65 -5.36 -13.66
N LYS A 102 12.50 -4.51 -14.22
CA LYS A 102 13.24 -4.82 -15.46
C LYS A 102 14.27 -5.93 -15.28
N LYS A 103 14.84 -6.08 -14.08
CA LYS A 103 15.88 -7.08 -13.77
C LYS A 103 15.32 -8.43 -13.35
N GLN A 104 14.11 -8.48 -12.79
CA GLN A 104 13.53 -9.69 -12.23
C GLN A 104 12.32 -10.13 -13.06
N SER A 105 12.45 -11.26 -13.76
CA SER A 105 11.40 -11.82 -14.61
C SER A 105 10.14 -12.25 -13.84
N ASN A 106 10.28 -12.60 -12.56
CA ASN A 106 9.19 -13.02 -11.68
C ASN A 106 8.58 -11.87 -10.85
N TYR A 107 8.81 -10.62 -11.27
CA TYR A 107 8.30 -9.43 -10.61
C TYR A 107 6.85 -9.15 -11.00
N LYS A 108 5.95 -9.16 -10.01
CA LYS A 108 4.53 -8.84 -10.20
C LYS A 108 4.10 -7.68 -9.32
N ILE A 109 3.44 -6.71 -9.94
CA ILE A 109 2.76 -5.62 -9.24
C ILE A 109 1.37 -6.13 -8.87
N VAL A 110 1.00 -6.00 -7.60
CA VAL A 110 -0.34 -6.31 -7.11
C VAL A 110 -0.98 -5.01 -6.68
N ARG A 111 -2.12 -4.70 -7.31
CA ARG A 111 -2.97 -3.60 -6.90
C ARG A 111 -3.95 -4.15 -5.88
N GLU A 112 -3.84 -3.66 -4.65
CA GLU A 112 -4.84 -3.93 -3.63
C GLU A 112 -5.66 -2.65 -3.47
N ASP A 113 -6.90 -2.73 -3.90
CA ASP A 113 -7.87 -1.73 -3.53
C ASP A 113 -8.29 -2.05 -2.10
N ASN A 114 -8.03 -1.12 -1.18
CA ASN A 114 -8.64 -1.20 0.13
C ASN A 114 -10.14 -1.04 -0.10
N MET A 115 -10.89 -2.15 -0.05
CA MET A 115 -12.33 -2.12 0.08
C MET A 115 -12.67 -1.53 1.45
N ILE A 116 -12.68 -0.21 1.52
CA ILE A 116 -13.43 0.53 2.53
C ILE A 116 -14.30 1.47 1.69
N TRP A 117 -15.51 1.00 1.40
CA TRP A 117 -16.62 1.82 0.92
C TRP A 117 -17.07 2.78 2.03
#